data_AF-A0A9N8YPW9-F1
#
_entry.id   AF-A0A9N8YPW9-F1
#
_cell.length_a   1.000
_cell.length_b   1.000
_cell.length_c   1.000
_cell.angle_alpha   90.00
_cell.angle_beta   90.00
_cell.angle_gamma   90.00
#
_symmetry.space_group_name_H-M   'P 1'
#
loop_
_entity.id
_entity.type
_entity.pdbx_description
1 polymer ?
#
loop_
_entity_poly.entity_id
_entity_poly.type
_entity_poly.pdbx_seq_one_letter_code
_entity_poly.pdbx_strand_id
1 'polypeptide(L)'
;MVKNKKIIDELQLFNKAIEDYEKENYMTSYIASNYYSTLSNDAKFWLAKHLEFGYGASKNEKKVFEYYSQVYDSKSIYREKARNRLIYCYYYSIGTDKDESKVRQLYILKLLRN
;
A
#
# COMPACT_ATOMS: atom_id res chain seq x y z
N MET A 1 -26.98 6.07 23.24
CA MET A 1 -25.96 5.22 23.91
C MET A 1 -25.05 4.43 22.97
N VAL A 2 -25.35 4.26 21.67
CA VAL A 2 -24.56 3.42 20.74
C VAL A 2 -23.22 4.06 20.30
N LYS A 3 -23.13 5.40 20.25
CA LYS A 3 -21.92 6.12 19.79
C LYS A 3 -20.68 5.91 20.67
N ASN A 4 -20.85 5.72 21.99
CA ASN A 4 -19.72 5.61 22.92
C ASN A 4 -19.04 4.24 22.90
N LYS A 5 -19.78 3.15 22.70
CA LYS A 5 -19.18 1.80 22.66
C LYS A 5 -18.29 1.61 21.43
N LYS A 6 -18.75 2.12 20.29
CA LYS A 6 -17.98 2.10 19.03
C LYS A 6 -16.66 2.87 19.14
N ILE A 7 -16.67 4.04 19.78
CA ILE A 7 -15.47 4.86 20.01
C ILE A 7 -14.48 4.17 20.96
N ILE A 8 -14.99 3.49 21.99
CA ILE A 8 -14.16 2.74 22.95
C ILE A 8 -13.50 1.52 22.30
N ASP A 9 -14.25 0.78 21.48
CA ASP A 9 -13.73 -0.35 20.72
C ASP A 9 -12.68 0.11 19.68
N GLU A 10 -12.90 1.27 19.04
CA GLU A 10 -11.95 1.91 18.11
C GLU A 10 -10.65 2.36 18.79
N LEU A 11 -10.73 2.91 20.01
CA LEU A 11 -9.56 3.30 20.81
C LEU A 11 -8.75 2.10 21.30
N GLN A 12 -9.39 0.99 21.65
CA GLN A 12 -8.69 -0.24 22.02
C GLN A 12 -7.94 -0.86 20.84
N LEU A 13 -8.53 -0.84 19.65
CA LEU A 13 -7.87 -1.29 18.42
C LEU A 13 -6.68 -0.40 18.03
N PHE A 14 -6.80 0.92 18.24
CA PHE A 14 -5.72 1.88 18.03
C PHE A 14 -4.53 1.63 18.96
N ASN A 15 -4.76 1.43 20.26
CA ASN A 15 -3.69 1.18 21.23
C ASN A 15 -2.97 -0.15 20.97
N LYS A 16 -3.71 -1.19 20.58
CA LYS A 16 -3.12 -2.48 20.20
C LYS A 16 -2.27 -2.38 18.92
N ALA A 17 -2.70 -1.56 17.96
CA ALA A 17 -1.94 -1.31 16.73
C ALA A 17 -0.61 -0.58 16.98
N ILE A 18 -0.55 0.29 17.99
CA ILE A 18 0.69 0.96 18.42
C ILE A 18 1.65 -0.03 19.08
N GLU A 19 1.18 -0.87 20.00
CA GLU A 19 2.01 -1.90 20.67
C GLU A 19 2.62 -2.92 19.70
N ASP A 20 1.94 -3.22 18.59
CA ASP A 20 2.40 -4.16 17.57
C ASP A 20 3.31 -3.49 16.51
N TYR A 21 3.20 -2.18 16.31
CA TYR A 21 4.13 -1.40 15.46
C TYR A 21 5.54 -1.41 16.04
N GLU A 22 5.66 -1.35 17.36
CA GLU A 22 6.94 -1.52 18.08
C GLU A 22 7.53 -2.93 17.94
N LYS A 23 6.76 -3.89 17.40
CA LYS A 23 7.14 -5.32 17.24
C LYS A 23 7.32 -5.76 15.77
N GLU A 24 7.47 -4.82 14.83
CA GLU A 24 7.71 -5.08 13.39
C GLU A 24 6.63 -5.91 12.66
N ASN A 25 5.39 -5.92 13.15
CA ASN A 25 4.34 -6.77 12.59
C ASN A 25 3.43 -6.03 11.57
N TYR A 26 3.62 -6.32 10.28
CA TYR A 26 2.99 -5.66 9.11
C TYR A 26 1.44 -5.57 9.13
N MET A 27 0.77 -6.43 9.90
CA MET A 27 -0.68 -6.61 9.91
C MET A 27 -1.49 -5.45 10.53
N THR A 28 -0.87 -4.62 11.38
CA THR A 28 -1.53 -3.47 12.02
C THR A 28 -1.60 -2.23 11.14
N SER A 29 -0.70 -2.12 10.15
CA SER A 29 -0.80 -1.12 9.07
C SER A 29 -2.08 -1.29 8.24
N TYR A 30 -2.54 -2.54 8.05
CA TYR A 30 -3.76 -2.87 7.31
C TYR A 30 -5.04 -2.46 8.05
N ILE A 31 -5.07 -2.60 9.38
CA ILE A 31 -6.23 -2.21 10.18
C ILE A 31 -6.26 -0.69 10.34
N ALA A 32 -5.13 -0.04 10.66
CA ALA A 32 -5.05 1.41 10.74
C ALA A 32 -5.40 2.08 9.40
N SER A 33 -4.89 1.57 8.27
CA SER A 33 -5.14 2.12 6.93
C SER A 33 -6.60 2.10 6.49
N ASN A 34 -7.36 1.05 6.84
CA ASN A 34 -8.76 0.93 6.45
C ASN A 34 -9.74 1.76 7.31
N TYR A 35 -9.33 2.19 8.52
CA TYR A 35 -10.18 3.01 9.40
C TYR A 35 -10.11 4.52 9.08
N TYR A 36 -9.07 5.00 8.39
CA TYR A 36 -8.96 6.42 8.00
C TYR A 36 -9.44 6.64 6.56
N SER A 37 -10.46 7.49 6.42
CA SER A 37 -11.01 7.96 5.14
C SER A 37 -10.01 8.74 4.26
N THR A 38 -8.84 9.09 4.81
CA THR A 38 -7.68 9.67 4.12
C THR A 38 -6.50 8.71 4.24
N LEU A 39 -6.50 7.67 3.42
CA LEU A 39 -5.42 6.71 3.36
C LEU A 39 -4.12 7.42 2.91
N SER A 40 -3.16 7.60 3.82
CA SER A 40 -1.84 8.14 3.46
C SER A 40 -1.22 7.26 2.38
N ASN A 41 -0.47 7.85 1.46
CA ASN A 41 0.15 7.06 0.39
C ASN A 41 1.17 6.05 0.94
N ASP A 42 1.67 6.29 2.16
CA ASP A 42 2.50 5.33 2.88
C ASP A 42 1.73 4.07 3.29
N ALA A 43 0.50 4.24 3.78
CA ALA A 43 -0.39 3.15 4.12
C ALA A 43 -0.88 2.40 2.86
N LYS A 44 -1.11 3.09 1.73
CA LYS A 44 -1.44 2.46 0.43
C LYS A 44 -0.38 1.47 -0.02
N PHE A 45 0.90 1.79 0.20
CA PHE A 45 2.01 0.90 -0.17
C PHE A 45 1.90 -0.46 0.52
N TRP A 46 1.65 -0.45 1.83
CA TRP A 46 1.50 -1.69 2.60
C TRP A 46 0.23 -2.44 2.23
N LEU A 47 -0.89 -1.73 2.04
CA LEU A 47 -2.12 -2.34 1.56
C LEU A 47 -1.94 -3.05 0.22
N ALA A 48 -1.23 -2.43 -0.73
CA ALA A 48 -0.87 -3.05 -2.00
C ALA A 48 -0.06 -4.33 -1.80
N LYS A 49 0.92 -4.34 -0.88
CA LYS A 49 1.69 -5.55 -0.53
C LYS A 49 0.79 -6.67 0.01
N HIS A 50 -0.14 -6.36 0.91
CA HIS A 50 -1.07 -7.37 1.43
C HIS A 50 -1.93 -7.98 0.32
N LEU A 51 -2.44 -7.17 -0.60
CA LEU A 51 -3.24 -7.60 -1.75
C LEU A 51 -2.43 -8.35 -2.82
N GLU A 52 -1.12 -8.09 -2.93
CA GLU A 52 -0.23 -8.79 -3.86
C GLU A 52 0.08 -10.22 -3.35
N PHE A 53 0.41 -10.35 -2.06
CA PHE A 53 0.86 -11.62 -1.48
C PHE A 53 -0.27 -12.44 -0.82
N GLY A 54 -1.44 -11.84 -0.59
CA GLY A 54 -2.59 -12.52 0.03
C GLY A 54 -2.50 -12.61 1.55
N TYR A 55 -1.80 -11.69 2.20
CA TYR A 55 -1.62 -11.69 3.65
C TYR A 55 -2.87 -11.16 4.35
N GLY A 56 -3.73 -12.04 4.85
CA GLY A 56 -4.93 -11.65 5.62
C GLY A 56 -6.04 -10.98 4.79
N ALA A 57 -5.85 -10.83 3.47
CA ALA A 57 -6.84 -10.33 2.52
C ALA A 57 -6.75 -11.11 1.21
N SER A 58 -7.87 -11.27 0.51
CA SER A 58 -7.87 -11.89 -0.83
C SER A 58 -7.03 -11.07 -1.80
N LYS A 59 -6.29 -11.76 -2.67
CA LYS A 59 -5.49 -11.09 -3.69
C LYS A 59 -6.36 -10.24 -4.61
N ASN A 60 -5.87 -9.07 -4.98
CA ASN A 60 -6.58 -8.18 -5.92
C ASN A 60 -5.58 -7.38 -6.75
N GLU A 61 -5.21 -7.93 -7.91
CA GLU A 61 -4.18 -7.38 -8.78
C GLU A 61 -4.52 -5.97 -9.28
N LYS A 62 -5.79 -5.69 -9.60
CA LYS A 62 -6.22 -4.36 -10.04
C LYS A 62 -5.97 -3.29 -8.97
N LYS A 63 -6.32 -3.59 -7.71
CA LYS A 63 -6.05 -2.69 -6.58
C LYS A 63 -4.55 -2.58 -6.26
N VAL A 64 -3.78 -3.67 -6.44
CA VAL A 64 -2.32 -3.64 -6.30
C VAL A 64 -1.71 -2.61 -7.25
N PHE A 65 -2.07 -2.66 -8.52
CA PHE A 65 -1.60 -1.71 -9.53
C PHE A 65 -2.04 -0.27 -9.21
N GLU A 66 -3.31 -0.08 -8.86
CA GLU A 66 -3.87 1.23 -8.53
C GLU A 66 -3.13 1.88 -7.35
N TYR A 67 -2.94 1.14 -6.25
CA TYR A 67 -2.28 1.67 -5.07
C TYR A 67 -0.80 1.95 -5.28
N TYR A 68 -0.06 1.07 -5.95
CA TYR A 68 1.33 1.37 -6.29
C TYR A 68 1.45 2.59 -7.21
N SER A 69 0.50 2.81 -8.11
CA SER A 69 0.45 4.01 -8.97
C SER A 69 0.26 5.26 -8.12
N GLN A 70 -0.72 5.26 -7.23
CA GLN A 70 -0.98 6.39 -6.32
C GLN A 70 0.21 6.68 -5.40
N VAL A 71 0.89 5.65 -4.89
CA VAL A 71 2.10 5.83 -4.07
C VAL A 71 3.22 6.45 -4.89
N TYR A 72 3.45 5.97 -6.12
CA TYR A 72 4.50 6.45 -7.01
C TYR A 72 4.30 7.93 -7.41
N ASP A 73 3.06 8.35 -7.62
CA ASP A 73 2.71 9.73 -7.99
C ASP A 73 2.66 10.69 -6.79
N SER A 74 2.90 10.18 -5.58
CA SER A 74 2.90 10.97 -4.35
C SER A 74 4.29 11.33 -3.85
N LYS A 75 4.34 12.14 -2.78
CA LYS A 75 5.58 12.43 -2.02
C LYS A 75 5.88 11.38 -0.93
N SER A 76 5.29 10.17 -1.03
CA SER A 76 5.51 9.07 -0.08
C SER A 76 6.99 8.69 0.04
N ILE A 77 7.41 8.31 1.24
CA ILE A 77 8.75 7.75 1.47
C ILE A 77 8.94 6.40 0.75
N TYR A 78 7.84 5.72 0.37
CA TYR A 78 7.85 4.45 -0.34
C TYR A 78 7.76 4.60 -1.85
N ARG A 79 7.74 5.83 -2.37
CA ARG A 79 7.64 6.12 -3.80
C ARG A 79 8.60 5.31 -4.68
N GLU A 80 9.87 5.24 -4.29
CA GLU A 80 10.90 4.52 -5.05
C GLU A 80 10.66 3.00 -5.05
N LYS A 81 10.13 2.45 -3.95
CA LYS A 81 9.71 1.05 -3.86
C LYS A 81 8.47 0.79 -4.70
N ALA A 82 7.50 1.71 -4.68
CA ALA A 82 6.30 1.65 -5.51
C ALA A 82 6.64 1.67 -7.00
N ARG A 83 7.61 2.48 -7.44
CA ARG A 83 8.12 2.44 -8.82
C ARG A 83 8.60 1.05 -9.23
N ASN A 84 9.43 0.41 -8.39
CA ASN A 84 9.93 -0.94 -8.70
C ASN A 84 8.78 -1.96 -8.79
N ARG A 85 7.74 -1.80 -7.97
CA ARG A 85 6.53 -2.62 -8.05
C ARG A 85 5.70 -2.34 -9.29
N LEU A 86 5.58 -1.09 -9.74
CA LEU A 86 4.92 -0.76 -11.01
C LEU A 86 5.65 -1.35 -12.22
N ILE A 87 6.98 -1.32 -12.23
CA ILE A 87 7.77 -2.01 -13.27
C ILE A 87 7.41 -3.50 -13.29
N TYR A 88 7.30 -4.14 -12.13
CA TYR A 88 6.87 -5.53 -12.01
C TYR A 88 5.44 -5.75 -12.52
N CYS A 89 4.50 -4.87 -12.16
CA CYS A 89 3.11 -4.94 -12.63
C CYS A 89 3.01 -4.83 -14.16
N TYR A 90 3.69 -3.87 -14.78
CA TYR A 90 3.70 -3.73 -16.24
C TYR A 90 4.45 -4.85 -16.96
N TYR A 91 5.43 -5.48 -16.33
CA TYR A 91 6.16 -6.59 -16.97
C TYR A 91 5.36 -7.89 -16.95
N TYR A 92 4.68 -8.19 -15.84
CA TYR A 92 3.93 -9.44 -15.61
C TYR A 92 2.42 -9.31 -15.78
N SER A 93 1.92 -8.17 -16.24
CA SER A 93 0.49 -7.88 -16.42
C SER A 93 -0.35 -8.01 -15.15
N ILE A 94 0.17 -7.52 -14.01
CA ILE A 94 -0.54 -7.58 -12.73
C ILE A 94 -1.45 -6.36 -12.60
N GLY A 95 -2.75 -6.55 -12.80
CA GLY A 95 -3.75 -5.49 -12.64
C GLY A 95 -3.74 -4.42 -13.73
N THR A 96 -2.88 -4.58 -14.73
CA THR A 96 -2.71 -3.73 -15.92
C THR A 96 -2.24 -4.63 -17.07
N ASP A 97 -2.39 -4.17 -18.30
CA ASP A 97 -1.78 -4.82 -19.46
C ASP A 97 -0.26 -4.67 -19.43
N LYS A 98 0.43 -5.58 -20.13
CA LYS A 98 1.87 -5.49 -20.33
C LYS A 98 2.22 -4.21 -21.10
N ASP A 99 3.12 -3.39 -20.55
CA ASP A 99 3.59 -2.17 -21.22
C ASP A 99 5.11 -1.99 -21.07
N GLU A 100 5.84 -2.45 -22.09
CA GLU A 100 7.30 -2.37 -22.11
C GLU A 100 7.82 -0.93 -22.25
N SER A 101 7.04 -0.05 -22.87
CA SER A 101 7.39 1.36 -23.01
C SER A 101 7.32 2.07 -21.66
N LYS A 102 6.30 1.77 -20.84
CA LYS A 102 6.22 2.23 -19.45
C LYS A 102 7.33 1.66 -18.59
N VAL A 103 7.68 0.39 -18.74
CA VAL A 103 8.84 -0.21 -18.03
C VAL A 103 10.13 0.56 -18.35
N ARG A 104 10.42 0.79 -19.65
CA ARG A 104 11.61 1.57 -20.07
C ARG A 104 11.59 2.98 -19.51
N GLN A 105 10.45 3.68 -19.58
CA GLN A 105 10.30 5.02 -19.03
C GLN A 105 10.59 5.07 -17.52
N LEU A 106 9.98 4.16 -16.74
CA LEU A 106 10.17 4.10 -15.29
C LEU A 106 11.62 3.74 -14.93
N TYR A 107 12.28 2.89 -15.73
CA TYR A 107 13.69 2.54 -15.52
C TYR A 107 14.64 3.73 -15.79
N ILE A 108 14.42 4.48 -16.88
CA ILE A 108 15.20 5.70 -17.16
C ILE A 108 15.00 6.73 -16.04
N LEU A 109 13.75 6.95 -15.61
CA LEU A 109 13.44 7.85 -14.49
C LEU A 109 14.08 7.42 -13.16
N LYS A 110 14.43 6.14 -12.99
CA LYS A 110 15.20 5.65 -11.85
C LYS A 110 16.64 6.09 -11.91
N LEU A 111 17.29 5.93 -13.06
CA LEU A 111 18.70 6.26 -13.24
C LEU A 111 18.96 7.77 -13.15
N LEU A 112 18.01 8.60 -13.58
CA LEU A 112 18.13 10.06 -13.55
C LEU A 112 17.89 10.70 -12.17
N ARG A 113 17.45 9.93 -11.17
CA ARG A 113 17.11 10.42 -9.82
C ARG A 113 18.07 9.96 -8.73
N ASN A 114 19.13 9.24 -9.10
CA ASN A 114 20.28 8.93 -8.25
C ASN A 114 21.32 10.06 -8.36
#